data_AF-A0AAE5XI93-F1
#
_entry.id   AF-A0AAE5XI93-F1
#
_cell.length_a   1.000
_cell.length_b   1.000
_cell.length_c   1.000
_cell.angle_alpha   90.00
_cell.angle_beta   90.00
_cell.angle_gamma   90.00
#
_symmetry.space_group_name_H-M   'P 1'
#
loop_
_entity.id
_entity.type
_entity.pdbx_description
1 polymer ?
#
loop_
_entity_poly.entity_id
_entity_poly.type
_entity_poly.pdbx_seq_one_letter_code
_entity_poly.pdbx_strand_id
1 'polypeptide(L)'
;MMDESEFEKEGLGSEANLNEVAGNYCPNSKSETEINQRPETAYKYPPRTREAQEEARKVIESMEGVISKKSSPAVNVFTHQDGRISVGLSGNVASEKFQNNREKLQQVLDKKYGYGKYSVCDKTLGEEDGVAQIDGGNMPGACAEPKCAVSASEIDSPITGMSTQWRGKTANPHAYSGPDKDEIKEYISTEMNPCDTCSDKYNEKVYMKKAMKG
;
A
#
# COMPACT_ATOMS: atom_id res chain seq x y z
N MET A 1 -29.26 40.22 48.20
CA MET A 1 -29.10 41.53 47.55
C MET A 1 -27.86 41.42 46.69
N MET A 2 -28.06 41.39 45.37
CA MET A 2 -27.00 41.39 44.38
C MET A 2 -26.57 42.85 44.19
N ASP A 3 -25.27 43.08 44.05
CA ASP A 3 -24.71 44.37 43.64
C ASP A 3 -24.13 44.20 42.23
N GLU A 4 -24.61 45.04 41.32
CA GLU A 4 -24.24 45.14 39.91
C GLU A 4 -23.39 46.40 39.77
N SER A 5 -22.18 46.25 39.25
CA SER A 5 -21.45 47.19 38.37
C SER A 5 -19.96 47.28 38.70
N GLU A 6 -19.15 46.61 37.90
CA GLU A 6 -18.01 47.29 37.28
C GLU A 6 -17.75 46.65 35.92
N PHE A 7 -17.79 47.51 34.92
CA PHE A 7 -17.89 47.21 33.50
C PHE A 7 -16.53 47.55 32.86
N GLU A 8 -16.05 46.62 32.04
CA GLU A 8 -15.14 46.80 30.89
C GLU A 8 -13.59 46.83 31.05
N LYS A 9 -12.99 46.02 30.15
CA LYS A 9 -11.60 45.96 29.61
C LYS A 9 -10.62 45.19 30.49
N GLU A 10 -10.02 44.07 30.06
CA GLU A 10 -9.40 43.71 28.78
C GLU A 10 -9.68 42.21 28.50
N GLY A 11 -9.93 41.73 27.28
CA GLY A 11 -8.91 41.53 26.25
C GLY A 11 -8.79 40.04 25.92
N LEU A 12 -9.27 39.68 24.72
CA LEU A 12 -9.39 38.35 24.11
C LEU A 12 -8.13 37.47 24.09
N GLY A 13 -8.35 36.15 24.15
CA GLY A 13 -7.44 35.08 23.70
C GLY A 13 -7.33 33.99 24.78
N SER A 14 -7.78 32.76 24.61
CA SER A 14 -7.59 31.89 23.45
C SER A 14 -8.72 30.87 23.32
N GLU A 15 -9.38 30.86 22.17
CA GLU A 15 -10.15 29.71 21.70
C GLU A 15 -9.20 28.51 21.56
N ALA A 16 -9.58 27.39 22.16
CA ALA A 16 -8.92 26.11 21.92
C ALA A 16 -9.13 25.75 20.45
N ASN A 17 -8.10 25.99 19.64
CA ASN A 17 -8.10 25.68 18.22
C ASN A 17 -8.00 24.16 18.05
N LEU A 18 -9.16 23.52 17.92
CA LEU A 18 -9.31 22.17 17.40
C LEU A 18 -8.96 22.18 15.91
N ASN A 19 -7.67 22.21 15.58
CA ASN A 19 -7.14 21.91 14.24
C ASN A 19 -5.62 21.92 14.27
N GLU A 20 -5.00 20.80 14.66
CA GLU A 20 -3.62 20.45 14.23
C GLU A 20 -3.30 18.98 14.57
N VAL A 21 -4.06 18.04 14.02
CA VAL A 21 -3.60 16.65 13.81
C VAL A 21 -4.06 16.18 12.44
N ALA A 22 -3.67 16.93 11.42
CA ALA A 22 -3.80 16.54 10.02
C ALA A 22 -2.56 17.02 9.28
N GLY A 23 -1.74 16.09 8.79
CA GLY A 23 -0.64 16.43 7.90
C GLY A 23 0.61 15.59 8.09
N ASN A 24 0.83 14.72 7.10
CA ASN A 24 2.14 14.31 6.59
C ASN A 24 3.06 13.46 7.49
N TYR A 25 3.01 12.15 7.28
CA TYR A 25 4.18 11.29 7.51
C TYR A 25 4.51 10.49 6.25
N CYS A 26 5.37 11.07 5.41
CA CYS A 26 6.33 10.40 4.53
C CYS A 26 7.62 11.24 4.58
N PRO A 27 8.52 11.05 5.57
CA PRO A 27 9.75 11.80 5.63
C PRO A 27 10.94 11.03 5.04
N ASN A 28 11.77 11.81 4.35
CA ASN A 28 13.17 11.61 3.92
C ASN A 28 13.48 10.80 2.65
N SER A 29 13.74 11.55 1.58
CA SER A 29 14.49 11.15 0.38
C SER A 29 15.98 10.96 0.70
N LYS A 30 16.53 9.77 0.44
CA LYS A 30 17.99 9.62 0.22
C LYS A 30 18.36 10.21 -1.14
N SER A 31 19.58 10.74 -1.24
CA SER A 31 20.12 11.41 -2.43
C SER A 31 20.27 10.45 -3.62
N GLU A 32 20.04 10.97 -4.83
CA GLU A 32 19.97 10.25 -6.12
C GLU A 32 21.22 9.45 -6.52
N THR A 33 22.32 9.57 -5.79
CA THR A 33 23.65 9.02 -6.11
C THR A 33 23.81 7.51 -5.88
N GLU A 34 22.98 6.85 -5.06
CA GLU A 34 23.11 5.40 -4.78
C GLU A 34 22.31 4.50 -5.75
N ILE A 35 21.48 5.08 -6.64
CA ILE A 35 20.53 4.33 -7.48
C ILE A 35 21.22 3.65 -8.70
N ASN A 36 22.45 4.03 -9.04
CA ASN A 36 23.08 3.72 -10.33
C ASN A 36 23.97 2.45 -10.38
N GLN A 37 23.93 1.55 -9.39
CA GLN A 37 24.83 0.38 -9.35
C GLN A 37 24.15 -1.01 -9.35
N ARG A 38 22.82 -1.11 -9.37
CA ARG A 38 22.17 -2.44 -9.35
C ARG A 38 21.97 -3.02 -10.77
N PRO A 39 22.29 -4.31 -10.98
CA PRO A 39 22.11 -4.94 -12.29
C PRO A 39 20.65 -4.96 -12.71
N GLU A 40 20.38 -4.86 -14.02
CA GLU A 40 19.03 -4.87 -14.62
C GLU A 40 18.13 -6.02 -14.12
N THR A 41 18.72 -7.18 -13.80
CA THR A 41 18.01 -8.37 -13.28
C THR A 41 17.53 -8.24 -11.84
N ALA A 42 17.95 -7.20 -11.11
CA ALA A 42 17.57 -6.94 -9.73
C ALA A 42 16.18 -6.33 -9.57
N TYR A 43 15.59 -5.78 -10.63
CA TYR A 43 14.30 -5.08 -10.58
C TYR A 43 13.14 -5.97 -11.03
N LYS A 44 13.08 -7.18 -10.50
CA LYS A 44 11.97 -8.10 -10.67
C LYS A 44 11.15 -8.19 -9.39
N TYR A 45 9.91 -8.62 -9.52
CA TYR A 45 9.07 -8.91 -8.38
C TYR A 45 9.78 -9.88 -7.42
N PRO A 46 9.69 -9.65 -6.10
CA PRO A 46 10.21 -10.57 -5.11
C PRO A 46 9.58 -11.96 -5.23
N PRO A 47 10.22 -13.02 -4.70
CA PRO A 47 9.62 -14.34 -4.67
C PRO A 47 8.29 -14.32 -3.91
N ARG A 48 7.35 -15.19 -4.32
CA ARG A 48 6.17 -15.46 -3.52
C ARG A 48 6.60 -16.33 -2.33
N THR A 49 6.37 -15.86 -1.11
CA THR A 49 6.75 -16.58 0.10
C THR A 49 5.52 -16.87 0.95
N ARG A 50 5.55 -17.98 1.69
CA ARG A 50 4.50 -18.31 2.66
C ARG A 50 4.28 -17.17 3.67
N GLU A 51 5.36 -16.55 4.14
CA GLU A 51 5.29 -15.41 5.04
C GLU A 51 4.50 -14.24 4.43
N ALA A 52 4.82 -13.84 3.20
CA ALA A 52 4.10 -12.77 2.51
C ALA A 52 2.62 -13.13 2.31
N GLN A 53 2.31 -14.42 2.10
CA GLN A 53 0.93 -14.87 1.95
C GLN A 53 0.13 -14.79 3.24
N GLU A 54 0.71 -15.22 4.36
CA GLU A 54 0.11 -15.12 5.68
C GLU A 54 -0.10 -13.65 6.07
N GLU A 55 0.84 -12.76 5.71
CA GLU A 55 0.69 -11.32 5.92
C GLU A 55 -0.40 -10.71 5.02
N ALA A 56 -0.51 -11.12 3.76
CA ALA A 56 -1.63 -10.73 2.89
C ALA A 56 -2.98 -11.21 3.45
N ARG A 57 -3.07 -12.43 4.01
CA ARG A 57 -4.28 -12.93 4.68
C ARG A 57 -4.66 -12.05 5.86
N LYS A 58 -3.70 -11.70 6.73
CA LYS A 58 -3.92 -10.80 7.87
C LYS A 58 -4.46 -9.44 7.43
N VAL A 59 -3.98 -8.91 6.31
CA VAL A 59 -4.52 -7.68 5.71
C VAL A 59 -5.96 -7.89 5.23
N ILE A 60 -6.23 -8.95 4.46
CA ILE A 60 -7.57 -9.25 3.94
C ILE A 60 -8.59 -9.44 5.06
N GLU A 61 -8.24 -10.17 6.11
CA GLU A 61 -9.09 -10.36 7.29
C GLU A 61 -9.40 -9.03 7.99
N SER A 62 -8.42 -8.14 8.11
CA SER A 62 -8.61 -6.79 8.66
C SER A 62 -9.50 -5.90 7.78
N MET A 63 -9.71 -6.25 6.51
CA MET A 63 -10.64 -5.55 5.63
C MET A 63 -12.09 -6.05 5.79
N GLU A 64 -12.33 -7.21 6.40
CA GLU A 64 -13.69 -7.76 6.53
C GLU A 64 -14.56 -6.89 7.44
N GLY A 65 -15.77 -6.56 6.97
CA GLY A 65 -16.67 -5.62 7.65
C GLY A 65 -16.26 -4.13 7.56
N VAL A 66 -15.04 -3.82 7.13
CA VAL A 66 -14.51 -2.44 7.07
C VAL A 66 -14.48 -1.92 5.63
N ILE A 67 -14.03 -2.75 4.68
CA ILE A 67 -13.85 -2.39 3.27
C ILE A 67 -14.53 -3.43 2.39
N SER A 68 -15.54 -2.97 1.64
CA SER A 68 -16.25 -3.84 0.70
C SER A 68 -15.32 -4.44 -0.37
N LYS A 69 -15.52 -5.72 -0.66
CA LYS A 69 -14.76 -6.47 -1.69
C LYS A 69 -14.78 -5.82 -3.08
N LYS A 70 -15.81 -5.03 -3.40
CA LYS A 70 -15.90 -4.29 -4.68
C LYS A 70 -14.93 -3.09 -4.73
N SER A 71 -14.63 -2.47 -3.59
CA SER A 71 -13.85 -1.23 -3.57
C SER A 71 -12.35 -1.47 -3.68
N SER A 72 -11.89 -2.58 -3.11
CA SER A 72 -10.50 -3.03 -3.19
C SER A 72 -10.50 -4.56 -3.26
N PRO A 73 -10.69 -5.12 -4.48
CA PRO A 73 -10.79 -6.57 -4.67
C PRO A 73 -9.43 -7.28 -4.66
N ALA A 74 -8.31 -6.56 -4.75
CA ALA A 74 -6.97 -7.14 -4.70
C ALA A 74 -6.10 -6.38 -3.69
N VAL A 75 -5.24 -7.11 -3.00
CA VAL A 75 -4.25 -6.61 -2.05
C VAL A 75 -2.88 -7.10 -2.49
N ASN A 76 -1.88 -6.23 -2.48
CA ASN A 76 -0.49 -6.63 -2.62
C ASN A 76 0.25 -6.34 -1.32
N VAL A 77 1.15 -7.23 -0.93
CA VAL A 77 2.06 -7.01 0.18
C VAL A 77 3.50 -7.28 -0.22
N PHE A 78 4.41 -6.54 0.40
CA PHE A 78 5.83 -6.87 0.48
C PHE A 78 6.21 -7.04 1.95
N THR A 79 6.91 -8.13 2.26
CA THR A 79 7.53 -8.36 3.57
C THR A 79 8.94 -7.78 3.56
N HIS A 80 9.36 -7.22 4.69
CA HIS A 80 10.70 -6.67 4.85
C HIS A 80 11.49 -7.45 5.90
N GLN A 81 12.82 -7.45 5.79
CA GLN A 81 13.73 -8.19 6.67
C GLN A 81 13.57 -7.83 8.17
N ASP A 82 13.20 -6.60 8.48
CA ASP A 82 12.94 -6.12 9.84
C ASP A 82 11.53 -6.43 10.37
N GLY A 83 10.72 -7.17 9.60
CA GLY A 83 9.36 -7.59 9.95
C GLY A 83 8.27 -6.57 9.65
N ARG A 84 8.60 -5.40 9.08
CA ARG A 84 7.59 -4.45 8.57
C ARG A 84 6.98 -4.93 7.26
N ILE A 85 5.78 -4.46 6.97
CA ILE A 85 4.97 -4.88 5.83
C ILE A 85 4.48 -3.67 5.04
N SER A 86 4.78 -3.65 3.74
CA SER A 86 4.20 -2.69 2.81
C SER A 86 2.92 -3.24 2.19
N VAL A 87 1.90 -2.41 2.07
CA VAL A 87 0.55 -2.80 1.63
C VAL A 87 0.07 -1.88 0.52
N GLY A 88 -0.40 -2.48 -0.58
CA GLY A 88 -1.12 -1.81 -1.66
C GLY A 88 -2.54 -2.36 -1.79
N LEU A 89 -3.51 -1.45 -1.98
CA LEU A 89 -4.91 -1.79 -2.26
C LEU A 89 -5.25 -1.45 -3.71
N SER A 90 -5.88 -2.36 -4.46
CA SER A 90 -6.40 -1.95 -5.77
C SER A 90 -7.52 -0.91 -5.64
N GLY A 91 -7.61 -0.02 -6.62
CA GLY A 91 -8.55 1.10 -6.63
C GLY A 91 -7.93 2.42 -7.10
N ASN A 92 -8.77 3.45 -7.21
CA ASN A 92 -8.37 4.79 -7.65
C ASN A 92 -7.96 5.67 -6.45
N VAL A 93 -6.68 6.02 -6.36
CA VAL A 93 -6.12 6.87 -5.30
C VAL A 93 -6.75 8.26 -5.23
N ALA A 94 -7.20 8.82 -6.35
CA ALA A 94 -7.81 10.14 -6.39
C ALA A 94 -9.24 10.16 -5.79
N SER A 95 -9.84 8.99 -5.53
CA SER A 95 -11.18 8.91 -4.97
C SER A 95 -11.17 9.04 -3.44
N GLU A 96 -12.05 9.89 -2.90
CA GLU A 96 -12.25 10.04 -1.45
C GLU A 96 -12.55 8.69 -0.76
N LYS A 97 -13.33 7.84 -1.44
CA LYS A 97 -13.64 6.49 -0.96
C LYS A 97 -12.38 5.64 -0.77
N PHE A 98 -11.42 5.74 -1.68
CA PHE A 98 -10.15 5.01 -1.55
C PHE A 98 -9.37 5.53 -0.36
N GLN A 99 -9.24 6.86 -0.20
CA GLN A 99 -8.55 7.48 0.93
C GLN A 99 -9.15 7.05 2.27
N ASN A 100 -10.48 7.13 2.40
CA ASN A 100 -11.21 6.69 3.58
C ASN A 100 -11.01 5.18 3.86
N ASN A 101 -10.99 4.34 2.83
CA ASN A 101 -10.74 2.90 3.00
C ASN A 101 -9.30 2.64 3.45
N ARG A 102 -8.31 3.30 2.83
CA ARG A 102 -6.90 3.21 3.20
C ARG A 102 -6.70 3.54 4.67
N GLU A 103 -7.23 4.68 5.11
CA GLU A 103 -7.09 5.15 6.50
C GLU A 103 -7.74 4.19 7.50
N LYS A 104 -8.95 3.70 7.21
CA LYS A 104 -9.61 2.69 8.04
C LYS A 104 -8.79 1.42 8.15
N LEU A 105 -8.22 0.94 7.05
CA LEU A 105 -7.36 -0.25 7.08
C LEU A 105 -6.11 0.00 7.93
N GLN A 106 -5.44 1.14 7.73
CA GLN A 106 -4.25 1.50 8.51
C GLN A 106 -4.56 1.50 10.01
N GLN A 107 -5.65 2.15 10.43
CA GLN A 107 -6.08 2.18 11.84
C GLN A 107 -6.36 0.79 12.42
N VAL A 108 -7.01 -0.08 11.64
CA VAL A 108 -7.30 -1.47 12.07
C VAL A 108 -6.01 -2.27 12.22
N LEU A 109 -5.08 -2.14 11.28
CA LEU A 109 -3.80 -2.84 11.31
C LEU A 109 -2.94 -2.37 12.49
N ASP A 110 -2.83 -1.06 12.70
CA ASP A 110 -2.08 -0.48 13.81
C ASP A 110 -2.65 -0.95 15.16
N LYS A 111 -3.97 -0.99 15.29
CA LYS A 111 -4.64 -1.48 16.50
C LYS A 111 -4.43 -2.99 16.73
N LYS A 112 -4.49 -3.81 15.68
CA LYS A 112 -4.46 -5.27 15.81
C LYS A 112 -3.05 -5.83 15.94
N TYR A 113 -2.08 -5.21 15.29
CA TYR A 113 -0.74 -5.77 15.13
C TYR A 113 0.41 -4.85 15.58
N GLY A 114 0.07 -3.65 16.08
CA GLY A 114 1.04 -2.67 16.54
C GLY A 114 1.29 -1.57 15.52
N TYR A 115 1.37 -0.34 16.02
CA TYR A 115 1.62 0.85 15.21
C TYR A 115 2.92 0.71 14.41
N GLY A 116 2.85 1.01 13.10
CA GLY A 116 4.02 1.04 12.22
C GLY A 116 4.49 -0.32 11.71
N LYS A 117 3.82 -1.42 12.10
CA LYS A 117 4.10 -2.74 11.50
C LYS A 117 3.68 -2.81 10.03
N TYR A 118 2.51 -2.24 9.69
CA TYR A 118 2.00 -2.18 8.32
C TYR A 118 1.98 -0.74 7.82
N SER A 119 2.31 -0.55 6.55
CA SER A 119 2.20 0.73 5.85
C SER A 119 1.26 0.59 4.65
N VAL A 120 0.11 1.26 4.67
CA VAL A 120 -0.84 1.31 3.55
C VAL A 120 -0.69 2.64 2.80
N CYS A 121 -0.25 2.60 1.55
CA CYS A 121 0.03 3.81 0.78
C CYS A 121 -1.23 4.42 0.13
N ASP A 122 -1.25 5.74 0.02
CA ASP A 122 -2.25 6.57 -0.70
C ASP A 122 -1.82 7.01 -2.09
N LYS A 123 -0.56 6.80 -2.45
CA LYS A 123 0.00 7.13 -3.74
C LYS A 123 0.15 5.88 -4.59
N THR A 124 0.32 6.09 -5.88
CA THR A 124 0.53 5.02 -6.86
C THR A 124 1.62 5.45 -7.83
N LEU A 125 2.06 4.50 -8.66
CA LEU A 125 2.89 4.80 -9.84
C LEU A 125 1.99 4.73 -11.07
N GLY A 126 1.90 5.85 -11.78
CA GLY A 126 1.01 6.06 -12.93
C GLY A 126 1.75 6.35 -14.23
N GLU A 127 1.01 6.85 -15.22
CA GLU A 127 1.58 7.25 -16.52
C GLU A 127 2.66 8.33 -16.35
N GLU A 128 2.46 9.24 -15.38
CA GLU A 128 3.41 10.28 -15.01
C GLU A 128 4.76 9.74 -14.51
N ASP A 129 4.78 8.50 -14.00
CA ASP A 129 5.99 7.80 -13.55
C ASP A 129 6.61 6.91 -14.65
N GLY A 130 6.05 6.95 -15.86
CA GLY A 130 6.49 6.14 -17.01
C GLY A 130 5.87 4.75 -17.08
N VAL A 131 4.75 4.51 -16.39
CA VAL A 131 4.00 3.25 -16.49
C VAL A 131 3.12 3.28 -17.73
N ALA A 132 3.33 2.35 -18.65
CA ALA A 132 2.53 2.23 -19.87
C ALA A 132 1.28 1.38 -19.64
N GLN A 133 0.13 1.78 -20.18
CA GLN A 133 -1.01 0.87 -20.25
C GLN A 133 -0.75 -0.22 -21.28
N ILE A 134 -1.00 -1.48 -20.90
CA ILE A 134 -0.89 -2.64 -21.79
C ILE A 134 -2.28 -3.15 -22.13
N ASP A 135 -2.49 -3.53 -23.39
CA ASP A 135 -3.77 -4.11 -23.83
C ASP A 135 -4.09 -5.39 -23.04
N GLY A 136 -5.35 -5.56 -22.66
CA GLY A 136 -5.77 -6.62 -21.72
C GLY A 136 -5.45 -6.36 -20.24
N GLY A 137 -4.64 -5.35 -19.94
CA GLY A 137 -4.29 -4.94 -18.58
C GLY A 137 -5.19 -3.86 -17.99
N ASN A 138 -5.03 -3.61 -16.69
CA ASN A 138 -5.68 -2.49 -16.02
C ASN A 138 -5.02 -1.14 -16.35
N MET A 139 -5.74 -0.04 -16.10
CA MET A 139 -5.18 1.31 -16.17
C MET A 139 -3.93 1.45 -15.27
N PRO A 140 -2.89 2.18 -15.72
CA PRO A 140 -1.75 2.54 -14.90
C PRO A 140 -2.18 3.11 -13.55
N GLY A 141 -1.49 2.71 -12.49
CA GLY A 141 -1.76 3.14 -11.13
C GLY A 141 -3.01 2.54 -10.46
N ALA A 142 -3.88 1.80 -11.15
CA ALA A 142 -5.10 1.24 -10.55
C ALA A 142 -4.85 0.00 -9.68
N CYS A 143 -3.85 -0.81 -10.05
CA CYS A 143 -3.50 -2.06 -9.40
C CYS A 143 -2.96 -1.87 -7.97
N ALA A 144 -2.82 -2.97 -7.24
CA ALA A 144 -2.32 -2.96 -5.85
C ALA A 144 -0.79 -2.87 -5.82
N GLU A 145 -0.14 -3.51 -6.79
CA GLU A 145 1.31 -3.63 -6.98
C GLU A 145 2.02 -2.26 -7.04
N PRO A 146 1.62 -1.29 -7.90
CA PRO A 146 2.29 0.02 -7.94
C PRO A 146 2.21 0.78 -6.61
N LYS A 147 1.10 0.68 -5.88
CA LYS A 147 0.94 1.35 -4.57
C LYS A 147 1.77 0.67 -3.49
N CYS A 148 1.87 -0.66 -3.53
CA CYS A 148 2.72 -1.40 -2.62
C CYS A 148 4.21 -1.08 -2.87
N ALA A 149 4.60 -0.89 -4.12
CA ALA A 149 5.94 -0.41 -4.47
C ALA A 149 6.25 0.99 -3.90
N VAL A 150 5.27 1.91 -3.92
CA VAL A 150 5.43 3.21 -3.26
C VAL A 150 5.55 3.04 -1.74
N SER A 151 4.69 2.23 -1.12
CA SER A 151 4.78 1.93 0.33
C SER A 151 6.17 1.41 0.71
N ALA A 152 6.71 0.46 -0.06
CA ALA A 152 8.01 -0.14 0.23
C ALA A 152 9.17 0.82 0.09
N SER A 153 9.06 1.82 -0.79
CA SER A 153 10.10 2.83 -0.97
C SER A 153 10.32 3.73 0.25
N GLU A 154 9.39 3.71 1.21
CA GLU A 154 9.48 4.46 2.47
C GLU A 154 9.99 3.58 3.64
N ILE A 155 10.28 2.29 3.37
CA ILE A 155 10.78 1.34 4.35
C ILE A 155 12.25 1.03 4.05
N ASP A 156 13.16 1.56 4.87
CA ASP A 156 14.61 1.29 4.78
C ASP A 156 14.95 -0.11 5.33
N SER A 157 14.45 -1.14 4.66
CA SER A 157 14.75 -2.55 4.92
C SER A 157 14.56 -3.38 3.66
N PRO A 158 15.46 -4.33 3.34
CA PRO A 158 15.32 -5.19 2.18
C PRO A 158 13.98 -5.93 2.14
N ILE A 159 13.39 -6.02 0.95
CA ILE A 159 12.19 -6.83 0.69
C ILE A 159 12.58 -8.31 0.66
N THR A 160 11.83 -9.15 1.37
CA THR A 160 12.08 -10.60 1.48
C THR A 160 11.06 -11.45 0.73
N GLY A 161 9.90 -10.88 0.36
CA GLY A 161 8.84 -11.62 -0.30
C GLY A 161 7.67 -10.76 -0.74
N MET A 162 6.79 -11.35 -1.56
CA MET A 162 5.61 -10.71 -2.12
C MET A 162 4.41 -11.64 -2.07
N SER A 163 3.21 -11.08 -1.92
CA SER A 163 1.96 -11.78 -2.24
C SER A 163 0.91 -10.80 -2.75
N THR A 164 0.17 -11.20 -3.77
CA THR A 164 -0.93 -10.45 -4.38
C THR A 164 -2.12 -11.34 -4.32
N GLN A 165 -3.15 -10.94 -3.59
CA GLN A 165 -4.27 -11.81 -3.32
C GLN A 165 -5.61 -11.18 -3.68
N TRP A 166 -6.39 -11.96 -4.41
CA TRP A 166 -7.77 -11.66 -4.76
C TRP A 166 -8.69 -11.92 -3.56
N ARG A 167 -9.47 -10.91 -3.21
CA ARG A 167 -10.57 -10.98 -2.24
C ARG A 167 -11.90 -10.54 -2.84
N GLY A 168 -11.99 -10.39 -4.15
CA GLY A 168 -13.21 -10.00 -4.85
C GLY A 168 -14.33 -11.04 -4.71
N LYS A 169 -15.53 -10.68 -5.17
CA LYS A 169 -16.71 -11.56 -5.06
C LYS A 169 -16.75 -12.69 -6.10
N THR A 170 -16.02 -12.53 -7.20
CA THR A 170 -15.94 -13.51 -8.29
C THR A 170 -14.73 -14.42 -8.09
N ALA A 171 -14.59 -15.43 -8.95
CA ALA A 171 -13.34 -16.15 -9.09
C ALA A 171 -12.17 -15.17 -9.35
N ASN A 172 -10.98 -15.56 -8.92
CA ASN A 172 -9.75 -14.81 -9.15
C ASN A 172 -9.51 -14.67 -10.67
N PRO A 173 -9.51 -13.44 -11.22
CA PRO A 173 -9.37 -13.22 -12.66
C PRO A 173 -7.96 -13.50 -13.18
N HIS A 174 -6.95 -13.50 -12.31
CA HIS A 174 -5.56 -13.75 -12.67
C HIS A 174 -4.97 -14.84 -11.77
N ALA A 175 -5.60 -16.02 -11.74
CA ALA A 175 -5.16 -17.12 -10.90
C ALA A 175 -3.66 -17.42 -11.08
N TYR A 176 -2.94 -17.53 -9.96
CA TYR A 176 -1.51 -17.77 -10.00
C TYR A 176 -1.19 -19.13 -10.63
N SER A 177 -0.21 -19.12 -11.53
CA SER A 177 0.20 -20.30 -12.32
C SER A 177 1.73 -20.49 -12.34
N GLY A 178 2.44 -19.81 -11.44
CA GLY A 178 3.89 -19.85 -11.36
C GLY A 178 4.47 -21.20 -10.88
N PRO A 179 5.80 -21.35 -10.96
CA PRO A 179 6.49 -22.62 -10.71
C PRO A 179 6.38 -23.13 -9.27
N ASP A 180 6.23 -22.23 -8.31
CA ASP A 180 6.10 -22.43 -6.86
C ASP A 180 4.64 -22.63 -6.41
N LYS A 181 3.68 -22.76 -7.34
CA LYS A 181 2.25 -22.98 -7.03
C LYS A 181 2.01 -24.11 -6.03
N ASP A 182 2.86 -25.14 -6.06
CA ASP A 182 2.74 -26.32 -5.21
C ASP A 182 3.18 -26.06 -3.76
N GLU A 183 4.06 -25.08 -3.56
CA GLU A 183 4.53 -24.64 -2.24
C GLU A 183 3.51 -23.73 -1.55
N ILE A 184 2.63 -23.11 -2.34
CA ILE A 184 1.64 -22.13 -1.89
C ILE A 184 0.19 -22.63 -1.96
N LYS A 185 -0.01 -23.96 -1.98
CA LYS A 185 -1.32 -24.61 -2.19
C LYS A 185 -2.44 -24.10 -1.29
N GLU A 186 -2.12 -23.70 -0.06
CA GLU A 186 -3.13 -23.19 0.89
C GLU A 186 -3.79 -21.89 0.38
N TYR A 187 -3.03 -21.04 -0.31
CA TYR A 187 -3.48 -19.70 -0.75
C TYR A 187 -3.65 -19.58 -2.27
N ILE A 188 -3.37 -20.64 -3.02
CA ILE A 188 -3.35 -20.65 -4.49
C ILE A 188 -4.65 -20.17 -5.14
N SER A 189 -5.81 -20.44 -4.51
CA SER A 189 -7.12 -20.03 -5.02
C SER A 189 -7.30 -18.50 -5.07
N THR A 190 -6.48 -17.79 -4.29
CA THR A 190 -6.53 -16.34 -4.15
C THR A 190 -5.25 -15.65 -4.59
N GLU A 191 -4.10 -16.33 -4.62
CA GLU A 191 -2.86 -15.75 -5.15
C GLU A 191 -3.03 -15.37 -6.62
N MET A 192 -2.54 -14.19 -6.99
CA MET A 192 -2.70 -13.61 -8.31
C MET A 192 -1.37 -13.53 -9.05
N ASN A 193 -1.39 -13.86 -10.34
CA ASN A 193 -0.43 -13.30 -11.28
C ASN A 193 -0.70 -11.78 -11.43
N PRO A 194 0.33 -10.96 -11.67
CA PRO A 194 0.11 -9.58 -12.08
C PRO A 194 -0.69 -9.54 -13.40
N CYS A 195 -1.60 -8.57 -13.55
CA CYS A 195 -2.27 -8.34 -14.83
C CYS A 195 -1.26 -7.89 -15.91
N ASP A 196 -1.66 -7.85 -17.18
CA ASP A 196 -0.74 -7.55 -18.31
C ASP A 196 0.00 -6.21 -18.15
N THR A 197 -0.66 -5.17 -17.62
CA THR A 197 0.00 -3.90 -17.29
C THR A 197 1.05 -4.06 -16.20
N CYS A 198 0.82 -4.93 -15.21
CA CYS A 198 1.77 -5.11 -14.11
C CYS A 198 2.85 -6.16 -14.39
N SER A 199 2.60 -7.10 -15.32
CA SER A 199 3.57 -8.12 -15.73
C SER A 199 4.47 -7.69 -16.88
N ASP A 200 4.16 -6.56 -17.54
CA ASP A 200 5.08 -5.96 -18.50
C ASP A 200 6.42 -5.63 -17.84
N LYS A 201 7.51 -6.00 -18.53
CA LYS A 201 8.87 -5.93 -17.99
C LYS A 201 9.31 -4.49 -17.71
N TYR A 202 8.85 -3.52 -18.50
CA TYR A 202 9.20 -2.12 -18.28
C TYR A 202 8.45 -1.56 -17.08
N ASN A 203 7.15 -1.85 -16.97
CA ASN A 203 6.33 -1.44 -15.83
C ASN A 203 6.79 -2.09 -14.52
N GLU A 204 7.07 -3.40 -14.53
CA GLU A 204 7.65 -4.12 -13.39
C GLU A 204 8.95 -3.43 -12.93
N LYS A 205 9.83 -3.07 -13.86
CA LYS A 205 11.08 -2.36 -13.55
C LYS A 205 10.82 -1.00 -12.92
N VAL A 206 9.84 -0.22 -13.39
CA VAL A 206 9.46 1.07 -12.78
C VAL A 206 9.06 0.85 -11.31
N TYR A 207 8.19 -0.14 -11.06
CA TYR A 207 7.75 -0.45 -9.71
C TYR A 207 8.90 -0.90 -8.82
N MET A 208 9.71 -1.85 -9.27
CA MET A 208 10.76 -2.45 -8.44
C MET A 208 11.93 -1.49 -8.26
N LYS A 209 12.20 -0.61 -9.22
CA LYS A 209 13.16 0.49 -9.04
C LYS A 209 12.70 1.48 -7.97
N LYS A 210 11.40 1.74 -7.85
CA LYS A 210 10.86 2.55 -6.75
C LYS A 210 10.92 1.80 -5.42
N ALA A 211 10.43 0.55 -5.38
CA ALA A 211 10.30 -0.24 -4.15
C ALA A 211 11.64 -0.60 -3.52
N MET A 212 12.64 -0.93 -4.33
CA MET A 212 13.92 -1.45 -3.84
C MET A 212 14.97 -0.35 -3.64
N LYS A 213 14.60 0.93 -3.59
CA LYS A 213 15.54 1.99 -3.22
C LYS A 213 16.06 1.69 -1.81
N GLY A 214 17.31 1.20 -1.73
CA GLY A 214 18.08 1.10 -0.49
C GLY A 214 18.87 2.37 -0.33
#